data_AF-A0A4Q1KDC5-F1
#
_entry.id   AF-A0A4Q1KDC5-F1
#
_cell.length_a   1.000
_cell.length_b   1.000
_cell.length_c   1.000
_cell.angle_alpha   90.00
_cell.angle_beta   90.00
_cell.angle_gamma   90.00
#
_symmetry.space_group_name_H-M   'P 1'
#
loop_
_entity.id
_entity.type
_entity.pdbx_description
1 polymer ?
#
loop_
_entity_poly.entity_id
_entity_poly.type
_entity_poly.pdbx_seq_one_letter_code
_entity_poly.pdbx_strand_id
1 'polypeptide(L)'
;MKGADQCPRCASRRHSDVQQDLTKFYATTLRVCGNCGTAWEPFEVSALPHGEEEPLAAFRHPCNNCAFRKGSPEQADKDGWESKMIELSFGASFYCHKGVPVTPGSEHGFDYPQSKSGIPITRKLRLCRGYLNSIVGPRLAEMSADGEVA
;
A
#
# COMPACT_ATOMS: atom_id res chain seq x y z
N MET A 1 -0.81 4.85 -11.60
CA MET A 1 -2.03 5.12 -10.82
C MET A 1 -2.52 6.50 -11.16
N LYS A 2 -3.78 6.81 -10.83
CA LYS A 2 -4.28 8.18 -10.92
C LYS A 2 -3.68 9.02 -9.78
N GLY A 3 -3.74 10.34 -9.91
CA GLY A 3 -3.19 11.28 -8.94
C GLY A 3 -3.83 11.17 -7.56
N ALA A 4 -3.20 11.79 -6.57
CA ALA A 4 -3.66 11.81 -5.18
C ALA A 4 -5.09 12.36 -5.01
N ASP A 5 -5.48 13.28 -5.89
CA ASP A 5 -6.78 13.97 -5.93
C ASP A 5 -7.79 13.33 -6.90
N GLN A 6 -7.48 12.15 -7.45
CA GLN A 6 -8.31 11.49 -8.45
C GLN A 6 -8.84 10.14 -7.98
N CYS A 7 -10.10 9.87 -8.31
CA CYS A 7 -10.71 8.58 -8.07
C CYS A 7 -9.93 7.46 -8.77
N PRO A 8 -9.46 6.41 -8.06
CA PRO A 8 -8.69 5.33 -8.66
C PRO A 8 -9.46 4.55 -9.74
N ARG A 9 -10.80 4.55 -9.70
CA ARG A 9 -11.66 3.85 -10.66
C ARG A 9 -12.03 4.66 -11.90
N CYS A 10 -12.42 5.94 -11.77
CA CYS A 10 -12.88 6.75 -12.91
C CYS A 10 -12.11 8.06 -13.19
N ALA A 11 -11.06 8.39 -12.42
CA ALA A 11 -10.27 9.63 -12.54
C ALA A 11 -11.02 10.94 -12.25
N SER A 12 -12.29 10.86 -11.87
CA SER A 12 -13.03 12.01 -11.37
C SER A 12 -12.32 12.64 -10.18
N ARG A 13 -12.24 13.97 -10.19
CA ARG A 13 -11.82 14.82 -9.06
C ARG A 13 -12.99 15.20 -8.14
N ARG A 14 -14.23 14.83 -8.51
CA ARG A 14 -15.41 15.04 -7.67
C ARG A 14 -15.43 13.97 -6.58
N HIS A 15 -15.10 14.37 -5.37
CA HIS A 15 -15.09 13.49 -4.21
C HIS A 15 -15.46 14.22 -2.92
N SER A 16 -15.84 13.46 -1.91
CA SER A 16 -16.07 13.92 -0.54
C SER A 16 -15.27 13.03 0.41
N ASP A 17 -14.73 13.63 1.47
CA ASP A 17 -14.05 12.90 2.53
C ASP A 17 -15.07 12.54 3.62
N VAL A 18 -15.03 11.29 4.07
CA VAL A 18 -15.95 10.69 5.03
C VAL A 18 -15.12 10.14 6.19
N GLN A 19 -15.50 10.50 7.42
CA GLN A 19 -14.92 9.92 8.62
C GLN A 19 -15.57 8.56 8.91
N GLN A 20 -14.77 7.61 9.38
CA GLN A 20 -15.23 6.27 9.71
C GLN A 20 -14.52 5.73 10.96
N ASP A 21 -15.28 4.97 11.74
CA ASP A 21 -14.83 4.47 13.05
C ASP A 21 -14.14 3.10 12.97
N LEU A 22 -14.13 2.45 11.81
CA LEU A 22 -13.48 1.16 11.53
C LEU A 22 -11.96 1.33 11.33
N THR A 23 -11.31 1.88 12.35
CA THR A 23 -9.90 2.32 12.33
C THR A 23 -8.86 1.20 12.44
N LYS A 24 -9.28 -0.07 12.61
CA LYS A 24 -8.33 -1.19 12.77
C LYS A 24 -7.59 -1.49 11.46
N PHE A 25 -8.33 -1.54 10.37
CA PHE A 25 -7.80 -1.94 9.05
C PHE A 25 -7.70 -0.74 8.10
N TYR A 26 -8.68 0.16 8.14
CA TYR A 26 -8.75 1.32 7.26
C TYR A 26 -8.31 2.60 7.97
N ALA A 27 -7.93 3.61 7.18
CA ALA A 27 -7.74 4.97 7.69
C ALA A 27 -9.07 5.57 8.19
N THR A 28 -8.98 6.42 9.21
CA THR A 28 -10.13 7.16 9.78
C THR A 28 -10.86 8.00 8.73
N THR A 29 -10.14 8.49 7.72
CA THR A 29 -10.73 9.22 6.61
C THR A 29 -10.66 8.40 5.34
N LEU A 30 -11.82 8.19 4.73
CA LEU A 30 -11.96 7.65 3.37
C LEU A 30 -12.44 8.74 2.44
N ARG A 31 -11.96 8.72 1.22
CA ARG A 31 -12.46 9.56 0.14
C ARG A 31 -13.42 8.76 -0.71
N VAL A 32 -14.58 9.33 -1.01
CA VAL A 32 -15.64 8.69 -1.80
C VAL A 32 -15.86 9.49 -3.08
N CYS A 33 -15.84 8.81 -4.23
CA CYS A 33 -16.05 9.46 -5.52
C CYS A 33 -17.52 9.81 -5.71
N GLY A 34 -17.82 11.08 -5.98
CA GLY A 34 -19.16 11.55 -6.29
C GLY A 34 -19.68 11.13 -7.68
N ASN A 35 -18.86 10.45 -8.50
CA ASN A 35 -19.28 9.95 -9.82
C ASN A 35 -19.56 8.45 -9.81
N CYS A 36 -18.64 7.63 -9.29
CA CYS A 36 -18.77 6.17 -9.31
C CYS A 36 -18.87 5.51 -7.93
N GLY A 37 -19.00 6.29 -6.86
CA GLY A 37 -19.17 5.80 -5.48
C GLY A 37 -17.98 5.05 -4.90
N THR A 38 -16.88 4.92 -5.64
CA THR A 38 -15.68 4.21 -5.17
C THR A 38 -15.10 4.92 -3.96
N ALA A 39 -14.84 4.18 -2.88
CA ALA A 39 -14.13 4.66 -1.70
C ALA A 39 -12.64 4.27 -1.77
N TRP A 40 -11.75 5.12 -1.25
CA TRP A 40 -10.31 4.81 -1.12
C TRP A 40 -9.69 5.60 0.02
N GLU A 41 -8.55 5.12 0.52
CA GLU A 41 -7.75 5.92 1.46
C GLU A 41 -6.97 6.99 0.71
N PRO A 42 -7.19 8.28 1.00
CA PRO A 42 -6.44 9.36 0.37
C PRO A 42 -4.98 9.34 0.85
N PHE A 43 -4.12 10.00 0.07
CA PHE A 43 -2.73 10.28 0.42
C PHE A 43 -2.36 11.68 -0.09
N GLU A 44 -1.34 12.27 0.52
CA GLU A 44 -0.81 13.57 0.10
C GLU A 44 0.28 13.41 -0.95
N VAL A 45 0.29 14.29 -1.96
CA VAL A 45 1.34 14.30 -2.99
C VAL A 45 2.72 14.52 -2.37
N SER A 46 2.81 15.35 -1.33
CA SER A 46 4.05 15.63 -0.60
C SER A 46 4.66 14.39 0.07
N ALA A 47 3.86 13.34 0.30
CA ALA A 47 4.35 12.07 0.82
C ALA A 47 5.16 11.28 -0.23
N LEU A 48 5.12 11.67 -1.51
CA LEU A 48 5.88 11.03 -2.59
C LEU A 48 7.28 11.67 -2.76
N PRO A 49 8.31 10.87 -3.08
CA PRO A 49 9.68 11.38 -3.28
C PRO A 49 9.82 12.34 -4.48
N HIS A 50 9.04 12.12 -5.54
CA HIS A 50 9.07 12.90 -6.78
C HIS A 50 7.71 13.53 -7.12
N GLY A 51 6.86 13.75 -6.10
CA GLY A 51 5.55 14.37 -6.29
C GLY A 51 4.68 13.66 -7.32
N GLU A 52 4.03 14.41 -8.20
CA GLU A 52 3.11 13.89 -9.22
C GLU A 52 3.81 13.18 -10.39
N GLU A 53 5.12 13.38 -10.59
CA GLU A 53 5.88 12.78 -11.69
C GLU A 53 5.99 11.26 -11.54
N GLU A 54 6.07 10.78 -10.29
CA GLU A 54 6.13 9.35 -9.96
C GLU A 54 5.01 8.94 -9.00
N PRO A 55 3.75 8.86 -9.45
CA PRO A 55 2.61 8.58 -8.57
C PRO A 55 2.63 7.15 -8.01
N LEU A 56 3.49 6.28 -8.53
CA LEU A 56 3.68 4.90 -8.08
C LEU A 56 4.94 4.69 -7.24
N ALA A 57 5.74 5.73 -7.01
CA ALA A 57 6.89 5.64 -6.12
C ALA A 57 6.44 5.31 -4.69
N ALA A 58 7.24 4.52 -3.98
CA ALA A 58 7.00 4.27 -2.56
C ALA A 58 7.10 5.58 -1.78
N PHE A 59 6.16 5.83 -0.85
CA PHE A 59 6.13 7.02 -0.02
C PHE A 59 7.45 7.28 0.71
N ARG A 60 7.75 8.53 1.07
CA ARG A 60 8.95 8.88 1.86
C ARG A 60 9.00 8.15 3.20
N HIS A 61 7.85 7.99 3.84
CA HIS A 61 7.71 7.33 5.14
C HIS A 61 6.57 6.29 5.12
N PRO A 62 6.60 5.27 6.00
CA PRO A 62 5.46 4.37 6.19
C PRO A 62 4.18 5.15 6.54
N CYS A 63 3.03 4.70 6.06
CA CYS A 63 1.76 5.35 6.40
C CYS A 63 1.35 5.10 7.87
N ASN A 64 0.47 5.95 8.38
CA ASN A 64 -0.03 5.88 9.76
C ASN A 64 -0.72 4.56 10.13
N ASN A 65 -1.37 3.92 9.16
CA ASN A 65 -1.98 2.58 9.29
C ASN A 65 -1.14 1.48 8.62
N CYS A 66 0.19 1.61 8.60
CA CYS A 66 1.06 0.62 7.96
C CYS A 66 1.09 -0.72 8.71
N ALA A 67 0.88 -1.83 8.02
CA ALA A 67 0.95 -3.18 8.59
C ALA A 67 2.30 -3.52 9.26
N PHE A 68 3.38 -2.84 8.86
CA PHE A 68 4.73 -3.04 9.41
C PHE A 68 5.02 -2.19 10.65
N ARG A 69 4.10 -1.32 11.10
CA ARG A 69 4.26 -0.60 12.37
C ARG A 69 4.14 -1.57 13.53
N LYS A 70 4.91 -1.35 14.61
CA LYS A 70 4.84 -2.19 15.81
C LYS A 70 3.42 -2.19 16.38
N GLY A 71 2.85 -3.38 16.62
CA GLY A 71 1.51 -3.54 17.18
C GLY A 71 0.39 -3.22 16.19
N SER A 72 0.66 -3.32 14.89
CA SER A 72 -0.38 -3.26 13.88
C SER A 72 -1.42 -4.38 14.11
N PRO A 73 -2.71 -4.17 13.78
CA PRO A 73 -3.70 -5.23 13.88
C PRO A 73 -3.35 -6.46 13.03
N GLU A 74 -2.63 -6.27 11.94
CA GLU A 74 -2.11 -7.35 11.09
C GLU A 74 -1.08 -8.23 11.81
N GLN A 75 -0.36 -7.70 12.81
CA GLN A 75 0.59 -8.44 13.65
C GLN A 75 -0.08 -9.18 14.82
N ALA A 76 -1.40 -9.01 15.03
CA ALA A 76 -2.10 -9.67 16.14
C ALA A 76 -2.23 -11.19 15.92
N ASP A 77 -2.38 -11.61 14.67
CA ASP A 77 -2.24 -13.01 14.25
C ASP A 77 -0.75 -13.31 14.04
N LYS A 78 -0.13 -13.93 15.05
CA LYS A 78 1.32 -14.19 15.04
C LYS A 78 1.71 -15.18 13.95
N ASP A 79 0.94 -16.25 13.77
CA ASP A 79 1.26 -17.33 12.82
C ASP A 79 1.05 -16.84 11.38
N GLY A 80 -0.03 -16.10 11.14
CA GLY A 80 -0.29 -15.46 9.85
C GLY A 80 0.76 -14.40 9.51
N TRP A 81 1.17 -13.60 10.50
CA TRP A 81 2.23 -12.60 10.32
C TRP A 81 3.59 -13.25 10.04
N GLU A 82 3.98 -14.27 10.80
CA GLU A 82 5.23 -15.01 10.57
C GLU A 82 5.26 -15.64 9.18
N SER A 83 4.19 -16.32 8.77
CA SER A 83 4.05 -16.88 7.43
C SER A 83 4.21 -15.81 6.34
N LYS A 84 3.59 -14.64 6.55
CA LYS A 84 3.74 -13.49 5.63
C LYS A 84 5.19 -13.00 5.57
N MET A 85 5.86 -12.87 6.70
CA MET A 85 7.25 -12.43 6.76
C MET A 85 8.20 -13.41 6.06
N ILE A 86 7.94 -14.72 6.17
CA ILE A 86 8.67 -15.76 5.43
C ILE A 86 8.49 -15.59 3.92
N GLU A 87 7.23 -15.48 3.44
CA GLU A 87 6.94 -15.26 2.01
C GLU A 87 7.68 -14.03 1.45
N LEU A 88 7.63 -12.92 2.19
CA LEU A 88 8.30 -11.67 1.80
C LEU A 88 9.82 -11.81 1.78
N SER A 89 10.38 -12.59 2.71
CA SER A 89 11.83 -12.85 2.77
C SER A 89 12.30 -13.68 1.56
N PHE A 90 11.46 -14.57 1.03
CA PHE A 90 11.73 -15.31 -0.21
C PHE A 90 11.50 -14.51 -1.50
N GLY A 91 11.22 -13.21 -1.40
CA GLY A 91 11.14 -12.32 -2.55
C GLY A 91 9.72 -11.97 -3.00
N ALA A 92 8.69 -12.35 -2.24
CA ALA A 92 7.36 -11.80 -2.47
C ALA A 92 7.36 -10.27 -2.25
N SER A 93 6.51 -9.57 -2.99
CA SER A 93 6.37 -8.11 -2.91
C SER A 93 5.16 -7.73 -2.07
N PHE A 94 5.27 -6.62 -1.33
CA PHE A 94 4.16 -6.03 -0.58
C PHE A 94 3.81 -4.63 -1.09
N TYR A 95 2.53 -4.41 -1.38
CA TYR A 95 2.04 -3.18 -2.00
C TYR A 95 1.23 -2.32 -1.01
N CYS A 96 1.22 -1.01 -1.24
CA CYS A 96 0.50 -0.05 -0.42
C CYS A 96 -0.95 0.10 -0.90
N HIS A 97 -1.90 0.16 0.04
CA HIS A 97 -3.32 0.35 -0.23
C HIS A 97 -3.77 1.82 -0.37
N LYS A 98 -2.89 2.80 -0.08
CA LYS A 98 -3.25 4.23 -0.24
C LYS A 98 -3.50 4.56 -1.71
N GLY A 99 -4.68 5.08 -2.02
CA GLY A 99 -5.13 5.30 -3.40
C GLY A 99 -5.63 4.03 -4.11
N VAL A 100 -5.81 2.92 -3.40
CA VAL A 100 -6.44 1.70 -3.93
C VAL A 100 -7.92 1.69 -3.51
N PRO A 101 -8.86 1.27 -4.39
CA PRO A 101 -10.26 1.16 -4.00
C PRO A 101 -10.44 0.22 -2.82
N VAL A 102 -11.31 0.60 -1.88
CA VAL A 102 -11.76 -0.23 -0.76
C VAL A 102 -12.83 -1.19 -1.23
N THR A 103 -12.67 -2.47 -0.91
CA THR A 103 -13.59 -3.56 -1.21
C THR A 103 -13.67 -4.48 0.00
N PRO A 104 -14.51 -4.19 1.00
CA PRO A 104 -14.47 -4.89 2.29
C PRO A 104 -14.77 -6.39 2.22
N GLY A 105 -15.43 -6.84 1.14
CA GLY A 105 -15.71 -8.26 0.90
C GLY A 105 -14.58 -9.01 0.18
N SER A 106 -13.47 -8.35 -0.20
CA SER A 106 -12.31 -9.05 -0.76
C SER A 106 -11.41 -9.60 0.36
N GLU A 107 -10.63 -10.62 0.03
CA GLU A 107 -9.68 -11.27 0.97
C GLU A 107 -8.77 -10.27 1.69
N HIS A 108 -8.41 -9.17 1.01
CA HIS A 108 -7.49 -8.17 1.53
C HIS A 108 -8.15 -6.80 1.72
N GLY A 109 -9.48 -6.69 1.69
CA GLY A 109 -10.22 -5.43 1.89
C GLY A 109 -10.04 -4.34 0.82
N PHE A 110 -9.22 -4.58 -0.21
CA PHE A 110 -8.91 -3.64 -1.29
C PHE A 110 -8.99 -4.31 -2.66
N ASP A 111 -9.25 -3.51 -3.70
CA ASP A 111 -9.28 -3.92 -5.11
C ASP A 111 -7.98 -3.51 -5.83
N TYR A 112 -6.94 -4.31 -5.61
CA TYR A 112 -5.66 -4.09 -6.26
C TYR A 112 -5.77 -4.36 -7.78
N PRO A 113 -5.14 -3.53 -8.63
CA PRO A 113 -5.10 -3.77 -10.07
C PRO A 113 -4.60 -5.17 -10.45
N GLN A 114 -5.46 -5.97 -11.06
CA GLN A 114 -5.18 -7.31 -11.55
C GLN A 114 -5.48 -7.45 -13.05
N SER A 115 -4.84 -8.42 -13.71
CA SER A 115 -5.17 -8.85 -15.07
C SER A 115 -6.52 -9.58 -15.09
N LYS A 116 -7.04 -9.88 -16.29
CA LYS A 116 -8.23 -10.75 -16.43
C LYS A 116 -8.05 -12.15 -15.83
N SER A 117 -6.81 -12.60 -15.65
CA SER A 117 -6.45 -13.88 -15.04
C SER A 117 -6.17 -13.78 -13.53
N GLY A 118 -6.47 -12.65 -12.89
CA GLY A 118 -6.26 -12.45 -11.45
C GLY A 118 -4.81 -12.14 -11.05
N ILE A 119 -3.90 -11.97 -12.00
CA ILE A 119 -2.48 -11.72 -11.71
C ILE A 119 -2.27 -10.22 -11.40
N PRO A 120 -1.61 -9.85 -10.29
CA PRO A 120 -1.32 -8.45 -9.97
C PRO A 120 -0.58 -7.73 -11.11
N ILE A 121 -1.05 -6.56 -11.50
CA ILE A 121 -0.39 -5.72 -12.51
C ILE A 121 0.64 -4.85 -11.79
N THR A 122 1.84 -5.38 -11.56
CA THR A 122 2.92 -4.76 -10.78
C THR A 122 3.22 -3.31 -11.16
N ARG A 123 3.25 -2.99 -12.46
CA ARG A 123 3.42 -1.60 -12.98
C ARG A 123 2.31 -0.61 -12.60
N LYS A 124 1.24 -1.05 -11.95
CA LYS A 124 0.14 -0.21 -11.45
C LYS A 124 0.08 -0.19 -9.92
N LEU A 125 1.03 -0.82 -9.24
CA LEU A 125 1.08 -0.97 -7.80
C LEU A 125 2.23 -0.15 -7.23
N ARG A 126 2.01 0.43 -6.04
CA ARG A 126 3.02 1.15 -5.27
C ARG A 126 3.61 0.21 -4.23
N LEU A 127 4.93 0.04 -4.17
CA LEU A 127 5.57 -0.73 -3.10
C LEU A 127 5.35 -0.05 -1.74
N CYS A 128 5.11 -0.85 -0.71
CA CYS A 128 4.94 -0.34 0.64
C CYS A 128 6.27 0.11 1.23
N ARG A 129 6.36 1.35 1.72
CA ARG A 129 7.59 1.85 2.38
C ARG A 129 7.93 1.07 3.64
N GLY A 130 6.93 0.63 4.42
CA GLY A 130 7.15 -0.23 5.58
C GLY A 130 7.84 -1.53 5.21
N TYR A 131 7.33 -2.22 4.17
CA TYR A 131 7.97 -3.41 3.61
C TYR A 131 9.40 -3.17 3.13
N LEU A 132 9.62 -2.08 2.37
CA LEU A 132 10.97 -1.73 1.90
C LEU A 132 11.94 -1.55 3.07
N ASN A 133 11.51 -0.88 4.14
CA ASN A 133 12.34 -0.66 5.32
C ASN A 133 12.57 -1.94 6.13
N SER A 134 11.57 -2.82 6.23
CA SER A 134 11.63 -4.01 7.09
C SER A 134 12.29 -5.22 6.43
N ILE A 135 12.19 -5.36 5.11
CA ILE A 135 12.65 -6.57 4.40
C ILE A 135 13.77 -6.24 3.41
N VAL A 136 13.54 -5.26 2.52
CA VAL A 136 14.44 -5.02 1.39
C VAL A 136 15.71 -4.30 1.82
N GLY A 137 15.59 -3.28 2.67
CA GLY A 137 16.73 -2.50 3.19
C GLY A 137 17.79 -3.37 3.88
N PRO A 138 17.43 -4.17 4.90
CA PRO A 138 18.36 -5.09 5.56
C PRO A 138 19.02 -6.06 4.58
N ARG A 139 18.24 -6.69 3.70
CA ARG A 139 18.75 -7.64 2.71
C ARG A 139 19.76 -7.02 1.75
N LEU A 140 19.52 -5.79 1.29
CA LEU A 140 20.49 -5.08 0.43
C LEU A 140 21.77 -4.75 1.18
N ALA A 141 21.68 -4.43 2.48
CA ALA A 141 22.85 -4.18 3.31
C ALA A 141 23.68 -5.46 3.50
N GLU A 142 23.03 -6.60 3.78
CA GLU A 142 23.68 -7.92 3.87
C GLU A 142 24.38 -8.30 2.56
N MET A 143 23.67 -8.20 1.42
CA MET A 143 24.26 -8.49 0.10
C MET A 143 25.44 -7.57 -0.25
N SER A 144 25.42 -6.32 0.22
CA SER A 144 26.51 -5.37 -0.03
C SER A 144 27.72 -5.66 0.87
N ALA A 145 27.49 -6.12 2.11
CA ALA A 145 28.54 -6.56 3.02
C ALA A 145 29.21 -7.86 2.56
N ASP A 146 28.45 -8.80 2.00
CA ASP A 146 28.98 -10.05 1.45
C ASP A 146 29.75 -9.84 0.12
N GLY A 147 29.46 -8.74 -0.59
CA GLY A 147 30.12 -8.38 -1.86
C GLY A 147 31.46 -7.64 -1.71
N GLU A 148 31.83 -7.20 -0.50
CA GLU A 148 33.14 -6.59 -0.19
C GLU A 148 34.24 -7.62 0.14
N VAL A 149 33.91 -8.92 0.09
CA VAL A 149 34.89 -10.02 0.27
C VAL A 149 35.26 -10.61 -1.09
N ALA A 150 35.92 -9.82 -1.94
CA ALA A 150 36.54 -10.28 -3.19
C ALA A 150 37.87 -9.57 -3.45
#